data_AF-A0A508AD05-F1
#
_entry.id   AF-A0A508AD05-F1
#
_cell.length_a   1.000
_cell.length_b   1.000
_cell.length_c   1.000
_cell.angle_alpha   90.00
_cell.angle_beta   90.00
_cell.angle_gamma   90.00
#
_symmetry.space_group_name_H-M   'P 1'
#
loop_
_entity.id
_entity.type
_entity.pdbx_description
1 polymer ?
#
loop_
_entity_poly.entity_id
_entity_poly.type
_entity_poly.pdbx_seq_one_letter_code
_entity_poly.pdbx_strand_id
1 'polypeptide(L)'
;MSHMPTDAEIDEMSEAELEAYLGSAPGQELDRRARRDTGEASTARPNWLRRSGAERGFGWLLIVCGLIGIVACWELISSQIDLLRNSDAQLVCDVSPLVSCGDSLNVWQGNLLGVPNSFIGAIAFGALVAIGAVLLSGARLPRWMWWGLSAGSLGGIAFVIWFLTVSIVTFGKLCPFCMVIWSVTIPVAAHSWAWTAAGGHLGLRDNLALDLLKSRWWVMAAMYLAVILTIIIAFGSQLARMFG
;
A
#
# COMPACT_ATOMS: atom_id res chain seq x y z
N MET A 1 -43.36 -12.53 -12.97
CA MET A 1 -43.80 -11.40 -12.14
C MET A 1 -45.03 -11.89 -11.41
N SER A 2 -44.99 -11.98 -10.08
CA SER A 2 -46.17 -12.38 -9.30
C SER A 2 -47.27 -11.36 -9.52
N HIS A 3 -48.48 -11.83 -9.84
CA HIS A 3 -49.67 -10.99 -9.91
C HIS A 3 -49.82 -10.25 -8.57
N MET A 4 -49.93 -8.92 -8.61
CA MET A 4 -50.21 -8.12 -7.42
C MET A 4 -51.73 -8.11 -7.22
N PRO A 5 -52.25 -8.67 -6.11
CA PRO A 5 -53.68 -8.67 -5.83
C PRO A 5 -54.23 -7.25 -5.78
N THR A 6 -55.44 -7.09 -6.26
CA THR A 6 -56.24 -5.87 -6.16
C THR A 6 -56.88 -5.75 -4.78
N ASP A 7 -57.29 -4.54 -4.37
CA ASP A 7 -57.83 -4.29 -3.02
C ASP A 7 -59.04 -5.18 -2.69
N ALA A 8 -59.89 -5.48 -3.67
CA ALA A 8 -61.03 -6.38 -3.52
C ALA A 8 -60.60 -7.84 -3.25
N GLU A 9 -59.50 -8.29 -3.85
CA GLU A 9 -58.96 -9.63 -3.63
C GLU A 9 -58.29 -9.73 -2.25
N ILE A 10 -57.70 -8.64 -1.75
CA ILE A 10 -57.11 -8.59 -0.40
C ILE A 10 -58.19 -8.70 0.68
N ASP A 11 -59.32 -8.01 0.50
CA ASP A 11 -60.43 -8.04 1.45
C ASP A 11 -61.15 -9.40 1.53
N GLU A 12 -61.05 -10.22 0.47
CA GLU A 12 -61.59 -11.59 0.44
C GLU A 12 -60.61 -12.64 0.99
N MET A 13 -59.33 -12.30 1.18
CA MET A 13 -58.34 -13.25 1.70
C MET A 13 -58.59 -13.55 3.18
N SER A 14 -58.49 -14.82 3.54
CA SER A 14 -58.44 -15.22 4.94
C SER A 14 -57.16 -14.71 5.61
N GLU A 15 -57.17 -14.50 6.92
CA GLU A 15 -55.97 -14.05 7.67
C GLU A 15 -54.73 -14.92 7.38
N ALA A 16 -54.94 -16.24 7.26
CA ALA A 16 -53.86 -17.19 6.94
C ALA A 16 -53.29 -17.02 5.51
N GLU A 17 -54.12 -16.68 4.53
CA GLU A 17 -53.68 -16.41 3.16
C GLU A 17 -52.99 -15.06 3.06
N LEU A 18 -53.47 -14.06 3.79
CA LEU A 18 -52.86 -12.74 3.87
C LEU A 18 -51.47 -12.83 4.50
N GLU A 19 -51.32 -13.60 5.58
CA GLU A 19 -50.03 -13.89 6.19
C GLU A 19 -49.08 -14.66 5.25
N ALA A 20 -49.60 -15.61 4.46
CA ALA A 20 -48.79 -16.34 3.47
C ALA A 20 -48.31 -15.43 2.33
N TYR A 21 -49.17 -14.52 1.85
CA TYR A 21 -48.82 -13.56 0.81
C TYR A 21 -47.81 -12.51 1.30
N LEU A 22 -48.04 -11.92 2.48
CA LEU A 22 -47.08 -11.03 3.14
C LEU A 22 -45.76 -11.76 3.44
N GLY A 23 -45.84 -13.03 3.86
CA GLY A 23 -44.73 -13.95 4.08
C GLY A 23 -43.89 -14.25 2.83
N SER A 24 -44.49 -14.10 1.63
CA SER A 24 -43.85 -14.33 0.33
C SER A 24 -43.28 -13.05 -0.30
N ALA A 25 -43.44 -11.89 0.36
CA ALA A 25 -43.01 -10.61 -0.18
C ALA A 25 -41.47 -10.55 -0.34
N PRO A 26 -40.94 -10.08 -1.48
CA PRO A 26 -39.50 -9.99 -1.73
C PRO A 26 -38.73 -9.22 -0.65
N GLY A 27 -39.35 -8.22 -0.03
CA GLY A 27 -38.77 -7.43 1.07
C GLY A 27 -38.51 -8.26 2.33
N GLN A 28 -39.42 -9.16 2.68
CA GLN A 28 -39.26 -10.04 3.84
C GLN A 28 -38.23 -11.15 3.60
N GLU A 29 -38.10 -11.61 2.35
CA GLU A 29 -37.04 -12.54 1.94
C GLU A 29 -35.67 -11.85 1.95
N LEU A 30 -35.58 -10.59 1.50
CA LEU A 30 -34.37 -9.76 1.63
C LEU A 30 -34.01 -9.50 3.09
N ASP A 31 -34.99 -9.18 3.95
CA ASP A 31 -34.80 -8.97 5.38
C ASP A 31 -34.41 -10.27 6.12
N ARG A 32 -34.98 -11.42 5.74
CA ARG A 32 -34.58 -12.74 6.25
C ARG A 32 -33.16 -13.07 5.83
N ARG A 33 -32.77 -12.82 4.57
CA ARG A 33 -31.39 -12.99 4.11
C ARG A 33 -30.44 -12.07 4.86
N ALA A 34 -30.79 -10.79 5.04
CA ALA A 34 -30.01 -9.82 5.79
C ALA A 34 -29.85 -10.21 7.26
N ARG A 35 -30.91 -10.69 7.94
CA ARG A 35 -30.85 -11.21 9.31
C ARG A 35 -30.02 -12.49 9.43
N ARG A 36 -30.16 -13.41 8.47
CA ARG A 36 -29.37 -14.66 8.43
C ARG A 36 -27.87 -14.36 8.26
N ASP A 37 -27.54 -13.38 7.43
CA ASP A 37 -26.16 -12.92 7.22
C ASP A 37 -25.55 -12.18 8.43
N THR A 38 -26.37 -11.57 9.29
CA THR A 38 -25.90 -10.80 10.45
C THR A 38 -25.84 -11.61 11.75
N GLY A 39 -26.79 -12.50 12.01
CA GLY A 39 -26.92 -13.21 13.30
C GLY A 39 -26.10 -14.50 13.43
N GLU A 40 -26.08 -15.35 12.40
CA GLU A 40 -25.50 -16.70 12.48
C GLU A 40 -24.06 -16.75 11.91
N ALA A 41 -23.74 -15.85 10.98
CA ALA A 41 -22.45 -15.84 10.30
C ALA A 41 -21.34 -15.11 11.08
N SER A 42 -21.66 -14.30 12.08
CA SER A 42 -20.66 -13.46 12.76
C SER A 42 -19.65 -14.28 13.57
N THR A 43 -20.05 -15.38 14.22
CA THR A 43 -19.14 -16.25 15.01
C THR A 43 -18.51 -17.39 14.19
N ALA A 44 -19.14 -17.82 13.10
CA ALA A 44 -18.62 -18.89 12.23
C ALA A 44 -17.66 -18.41 11.12
N ARG A 45 -17.67 -17.12 10.75
CA ARG A 45 -16.81 -16.59 9.68
C ARG A 45 -15.32 -16.64 10.07
N PRO A 46 -14.41 -16.99 9.14
CA PRO A 46 -12.98 -16.97 9.40
C PRO A 46 -12.50 -15.59 9.90
N ASN A 47 -11.47 -15.57 10.76
CA ASN A 47 -10.98 -14.33 11.39
C ASN A 47 -10.61 -13.22 10.39
N TRP A 48 -10.12 -13.58 9.20
CA TRP A 48 -9.79 -12.63 8.13
C TRP A 48 -10.99 -11.93 7.50
N LEU A 49 -12.19 -12.50 7.62
CA LEU A 49 -13.42 -11.87 7.13
C LEU A 49 -14.02 -10.90 8.17
N ARG A 50 -13.70 -11.13 9.46
CA ARG A 50 -14.08 -10.25 10.58
C ARG A 50 -13.13 -9.07 10.77
N ARG A 51 -11.82 -9.28 10.60
CA ARG A 51 -10.74 -8.32 10.89
C ARG A 51 -10.11 -7.73 9.61
N SER A 52 -10.92 -7.48 8.59
CA SER A 52 -10.49 -6.99 7.27
C SER A 52 -10.37 -5.46 7.16
N GLY A 53 -10.72 -4.72 8.22
CA GLY A 53 -10.49 -3.27 8.32
C GLY A 53 -9.14 -2.95 8.98
N ALA A 54 -8.67 -1.72 8.78
CA ALA A 54 -7.46 -1.19 9.40
C ALA A 54 -7.75 0.05 10.24
N GLU A 55 -6.83 0.41 11.15
CA GLU A 55 -6.94 1.69 11.84
C GLU A 55 -6.84 2.86 10.85
N ARG A 56 -7.54 3.98 11.13
CA ARG A 56 -7.49 5.18 10.29
C ARG A 56 -6.05 5.70 10.12
N GLY A 57 -5.21 5.53 11.13
CA GLY A 57 -3.79 5.89 11.08
C GLY A 57 -3.03 5.18 9.95
N PHE A 58 -3.34 3.91 9.67
CA PHE A 58 -2.72 3.18 8.57
C PHE A 58 -3.20 3.69 7.20
N GLY A 59 -4.50 4.00 7.07
CA GLY A 59 -5.03 4.62 5.85
C GLY A 59 -4.34 5.94 5.52
N TRP A 60 -4.16 6.81 6.52
CA TRP A 60 -3.41 8.06 6.37
C TRP A 60 -1.93 7.84 6.04
N LEU A 61 -1.27 6.87 6.68
CA LEU A 61 0.11 6.51 6.36
C LEU A 61 0.27 6.15 4.89
N LEU A 62 -0.61 5.30 4.34
CA LEU A 62 -0.57 4.92 2.93
C LEU A 62 -0.76 6.12 1.99
N ILE A 63 -1.69 7.03 2.32
CA ILE A 63 -1.93 8.24 1.53
C ILE A 63 -0.72 9.16 1.56
N VAL A 64 -0.22 9.50 2.75
CA VAL A 64 0.89 10.45 2.91
C VAL A 64 2.16 9.91 2.26
N CYS A 65 2.53 8.65 2.55
CA CYS A 65 3.69 8.01 1.93
C CYS A 65 3.51 7.88 0.40
N GLY A 66 2.30 7.55 -0.06
CA GLY A 66 1.97 7.46 -1.47
C GLY A 66 2.11 8.80 -2.19
N LEU A 67 1.57 9.89 -1.63
CA LEU A 67 1.68 11.23 -2.22
C LEU A 67 3.13 11.71 -2.27
N ILE A 68 3.90 11.53 -1.19
CA ILE A 68 5.33 11.87 -1.18
C ILE A 68 6.09 11.05 -2.23
N GLY A 69 5.79 9.75 -2.35
CA GLY A 69 6.38 8.87 -3.37
C GLY A 69 6.04 9.31 -4.80
N ILE A 70 4.79 9.70 -5.06
CA ILE A 70 4.36 10.24 -6.37
C ILE A 70 5.14 11.52 -6.71
N VAL A 71 5.30 12.44 -5.76
CA VAL A 71 6.09 13.66 -5.96
C VAL A 71 7.54 13.32 -6.29
N ALA A 72 8.18 12.43 -5.53
CA ALA A 72 9.55 12.00 -5.83
C ALA A 72 9.68 11.32 -7.20
N CYS A 73 8.71 10.50 -7.60
CA CYS A 73 8.66 9.92 -8.94
C CYS A 73 8.48 10.98 -10.04
N TRP A 74 7.63 11.98 -9.80
CA TRP A 74 7.42 13.10 -10.72
C TRP A 74 8.71 13.88 -10.97
N GLU A 75 9.46 14.19 -9.91
CA GLU A 75 10.74 14.88 -10.01
C GLU A 75 11.80 14.05 -10.77
N LEU A 76 11.83 12.74 -10.55
CA LEU A 76 12.71 11.83 -11.30
C LEU A 76 12.34 11.79 -12.80
N ILE A 77 11.04 11.72 -13.13
CA ILE A 77 10.56 11.76 -14.51
C ILE A 77 10.93 13.10 -15.16
N SER A 78 10.70 14.21 -14.46
CA SER A 78 11.00 15.55 -14.96
C SER A 78 12.49 15.72 -15.23
N SER A 79 13.34 15.30 -14.28
CA SER A 79 14.80 15.30 -14.43
C SER A 79 15.27 14.45 -15.61
N GLN A 80 14.63 13.30 -15.84
CA GLN A 80 14.97 12.44 -16.98
C GLN A 80 14.57 13.08 -18.32
N ILE A 81 13.42 13.75 -18.39
CA ILE A 81 12.98 14.48 -19.58
C ILE A 81 13.96 15.61 -19.90
N ASP A 82 14.44 16.32 -18.88
CA ASP A 82 15.38 17.43 -19.08
C ASP A 82 16.74 16.93 -19.60
N LEU A 83 17.26 15.81 -19.07
CA LEU A 83 18.47 15.15 -19.59
C LEU A 83 18.30 14.66 -21.05
N LEU A 84 17.11 14.17 -21.40
CA LEU A 84 16.81 13.73 -22.77
C LEU A 84 16.76 14.90 -23.75
N ARG A 85 16.37 16.10 -23.29
CA ARG A 85 16.36 17.32 -24.11
C ARG A 85 17.75 17.91 -24.26
N ASN A 86 18.50 17.98 -23.16
CA ASN A 86 19.85 18.52 -23.10
C ASN A 86 20.70 17.64 -22.17
N SER A 87 21.68 16.92 -22.72
CA SER A 87 22.56 16.05 -21.92
C SER A 87 23.35 16.79 -20.85
N ASP A 88 23.55 18.09 -21.02
CA ASP A 88 24.28 18.97 -20.10
C ASP A 88 23.34 19.74 -19.15
N ALA A 89 22.07 19.32 -19.05
CA ALA A 89 21.11 19.95 -18.14
C ALA A 89 21.56 19.83 -16.68
N GLN A 90 21.58 20.96 -15.96
CA GLN A 90 21.81 20.96 -14.52
C GLN A 90 20.54 20.52 -13.79
N LEU A 91 20.59 19.38 -13.12
CA LEU A 91 19.44 18.86 -12.38
C LEU A 91 19.33 19.51 -11.00
N VAL A 92 18.09 19.74 -10.55
CA VAL A 92 17.79 20.30 -9.22
C VAL A 92 18.38 19.46 -8.08
N CYS A 93 18.54 18.16 -8.31
CA CYS A 93 19.10 17.24 -7.33
C CYS A 93 20.60 16.97 -7.47
N ASP A 94 21.30 17.63 -8.40
CA ASP A 94 22.77 17.61 -8.50
C ASP A 94 23.36 18.66 -7.55
N VAL A 95 23.27 18.39 -6.25
CA VAL A 95 23.65 19.34 -5.19
C VAL A 95 25.14 19.26 -4.87
N SER A 96 25.78 18.11 -5.07
CA SER A 96 27.22 17.92 -4.84
C SER A 96 27.78 16.73 -5.64
N PRO A 97 29.10 16.57 -5.76
CA PRO A 97 29.70 15.41 -6.43
C PRO A 97 29.27 14.05 -5.84
N LEU A 98 28.83 14.05 -4.56
CA LEU A 98 28.34 12.87 -3.86
C LEU A 98 26.80 12.71 -3.95
N VAL A 99 26.07 13.78 -4.28
CA VAL A 99 24.61 13.84 -4.30
C VAL A 99 24.14 14.29 -5.68
N SER A 100 23.76 13.32 -6.52
CA SER A 100 23.37 13.53 -7.91
C SER A 100 22.34 12.51 -8.36
N CYS A 101 21.40 12.95 -9.21
CA CYS A 101 20.42 12.06 -9.85
C CYS A 101 20.88 11.56 -11.21
N GLY A 102 21.72 12.33 -11.93
CA GLY A 102 22.00 12.11 -13.35
C GLY A 102 22.51 10.70 -13.65
N ASP A 103 23.43 10.20 -12.83
CA ASP A 103 23.99 8.85 -12.98
C ASP A 103 22.94 7.75 -12.76
N SER A 104 21.98 7.98 -11.86
CA SER A 104 20.90 7.00 -11.61
C SER A 104 19.86 6.97 -12.73
N LEU A 105 19.72 8.07 -13.48
CA LEU A 105 18.74 8.21 -14.56
C LEU A 105 19.28 7.73 -15.92
N ASN A 106 20.59 7.87 -16.15
CA ASN A 106 21.23 7.55 -17.44
C ASN A 106 21.68 6.10 -17.61
N VAL A 107 21.28 5.22 -16.70
CA VAL A 107 21.68 3.81 -16.70
C VAL A 107 20.55 2.88 -17.11
N TRP A 108 20.89 1.72 -17.68
CA TRP A 108 19.88 0.73 -18.08
C TRP A 108 19.10 0.19 -16.87
N GLN A 109 19.71 0.14 -15.69
CA GLN A 109 19.07 -0.24 -14.44
C GLN A 109 17.93 0.73 -14.05
N GLY A 110 17.92 1.96 -14.60
CA GLY A 110 16.86 2.95 -14.45
C GLY A 110 15.60 2.68 -15.29
N ASN A 111 15.65 1.70 -16.20
CA ASN A 111 14.54 1.36 -17.11
C ASN A 111 14.22 -0.15 -17.05
N LEU A 112 13.41 -0.56 -16.07
CA LEU A 112 12.93 -1.94 -15.98
C LEU A 112 11.75 -2.15 -16.94
N LEU A 113 11.72 -3.28 -17.65
CA LEU A 113 10.65 -3.63 -18.61
C LEU A 113 10.49 -2.63 -19.78
N GLY A 114 11.53 -1.85 -20.08
CA GLY A 114 11.52 -0.87 -21.16
C GLY A 114 10.83 0.45 -20.83
N VAL A 115 10.46 0.67 -19.56
CA VAL A 115 9.92 1.95 -19.07
C VAL A 115 10.76 2.47 -17.91
N PRO A 116 10.84 3.79 -17.68
CA PRO A 116 11.57 4.29 -16.53
C PRO A 116 10.95 3.83 -15.22
N ASN A 117 11.78 3.43 -14.27
CA ASN A 117 11.32 2.88 -12.99
C ASN A 117 10.47 3.88 -12.20
N SER A 118 10.70 5.18 -12.40
CA SER A 118 9.91 6.26 -11.81
C SER A 118 8.43 6.20 -12.24
N PHE A 119 8.10 5.72 -13.43
CA PHE A 119 6.72 5.47 -13.84
C PHE A 119 6.10 4.30 -13.10
N ILE A 120 6.83 3.18 -12.98
CA ILE A 120 6.36 2.01 -12.21
C ILE A 120 6.12 2.41 -10.76
N GLY A 121 7.05 3.17 -10.18
CA GLY A 121 6.93 3.74 -8.84
C GLY A 121 5.68 4.62 -8.69
N ALA A 122 5.44 5.55 -9.62
CA ALA A 122 4.27 6.43 -9.58
C ALA A 122 2.95 5.64 -9.59
N ILE A 123 2.86 4.58 -10.40
CA ILE A 123 1.69 3.69 -10.43
C ILE A 123 1.51 2.97 -9.09
N ALA A 124 2.59 2.40 -8.54
CA ALA A 124 2.56 1.69 -7.27
C ALA A 124 2.15 2.62 -6.11
N PHE A 125 2.72 3.83 -6.03
CA PHE A 125 2.35 4.82 -5.03
C PHE A 125 0.92 5.34 -5.22
N GLY A 126 0.46 5.52 -6.46
CA GLY A 126 -0.94 5.82 -6.77
C GLY A 126 -1.90 4.74 -6.26
N ALA A 127 -1.55 3.47 -6.42
CA ALA A 127 -2.32 2.37 -5.86
C ALA A 127 -2.37 2.41 -4.31
N LEU A 128 -1.26 2.77 -3.64
CA LEU A 128 -1.24 2.95 -2.18
C LEU A 128 -2.18 4.08 -1.73
N VAL A 129 -2.18 5.22 -2.42
CA VAL A 129 -3.11 6.33 -2.13
C VAL A 129 -4.57 5.86 -2.28
N ALA A 130 -4.88 5.15 -3.36
CA ALA A 130 -6.23 4.63 -3.59
C ALA A 130 -6.66 3.64 -2.49
N ILE A 131 -5.78 2.69 -2.13
CA ILE A 131 -6.04 1.72 -1.04
C ILE A 131 -6.24 2.46 0.30
N GLY A 132 -5.40 3.46 0.60
CA GLY A 132 -5.53 4.28 1.81
C GLY A 132 -6.86 5.01 1.86
N ALA A 133 -7.30 5.61 0.74
CA ALA A 133 -8.60 6.28 0.66
C ALA A 133 -9.78 5.32 0.88
N VAL A 134 -9.71 4.12 0.29
CA VAL A 134 -10.71 3.05 0.52
C VAL A 134 -10.75 2.66 2.00
N LEU A 135 -9.61 2.49 2.66
CA LEU A 135 -9.56 2.20 4.09
C LEU A 135 -10.13 3.34 4.95
N LEU A 136 -9.85 4.60 4.62
CA LEU A 136 -10.39 5.76 5.33
C LEU A 136 -11.90 5.92 5.17
N SER A 137 -12.48 5.44 4.07
CA SER A 137 -13.94 5.38 3.89
C SER A 137 -14.63 4.40 4.85
N GLY A 138 -13.87 3.57 5.56
CA GLY A 138 -14.39 2.51 6.43
C GLY A 138 -14.67 1.19 5.70
N ALA A 139 -14.35 1.11 4.41
CA ALA A 139 -14.47 -0.12 3.64
C ALA A 139 -13.51 -1.20 4.16
N ARG A 140 -13.96 -2.45 4.05
CA ARG A 140 -13.17 -3.64 4.41
C ARG A 140 -12.55 -4.23 3.16
N LEU A 141 -11.23 -4.40 3.16
CA LEU A 141 -10.54 -4.94 1.99
C LEU A 141 -10.65 -6.48 1.95
N PRO A 142 -10.87 -7.07 0.76
CA PRO A 142 -10.81 -8.52 0.60
C PRO A 142 -9.38 -9.04 0.83
N ARG A 143 -9.26 -10.32 1.19
CA ARG A 143 -7.98 -10.96 1.56
C ARG A 143 -6.89 -10.85 0.48
N TRP A 144 -7.26 -10.89 -0.81
CA TRP A 144 -6.29 -10.79 -1.90
C TRP A 144 -5.65 -9.40 -1.99
N MET A 145 -6.36 -8.33 -1.62
CA MET A 145 -5.79 -6.98 -1.59
C MET A 145 -4.74 -6.85 -0.49
N TRP A 146 -4.97 -7.49 0.65
CA TRP A 146 -3.97 -7.56 1.74
C TRP A 146 -2.71 -8.33 1.33
N TRP A 147 -2.87 -9.41 0.57
CA TRP A 147 -1.75 -10.14 -0.02
C TRP A 147 -1.01 -9.31 -1.06
N GLY A 148 -1.74 -8.67 -1.97
CA GLY A 148 -1.18 -7.77 -2.98
C GLY A 148 -0.40 -6.62 -2.34
N LEU A 149 -0.95 -6.00 -1.28
CA LEU A 149 -0.28 -4.94 -0.54
C LEU A 149 1.01 -5.43 0.12
N SER A 150 0.98 -6.59 0.79
CA SER A 150 2.17 -7.18 1.43
C SER A 150 3.24 -7.62 0.44
N ALA A 151 2.84 -8.27 -0.66
CA ALA A 151 3.75 -8.73 -1.71
C ALA A 151 4.34 -7.53 -2.48
N GLY A 152 3.51 -6.54 -2.81
CA GLY A 152 3.94 -5.30 -3.44
C GLY A 152 4.93 -4.52 -2.57
N SER A 153 4.63 -4.37 -1.27
CA SER A 153 5.55 -3.68 -0.35
C SER A 153 6.85 -4.46 -0.12
N LEU A 154 6.82 -5.79 -0.16
CA LEU A 154 8.03 -6.63 -0.15
C LEU A 154 8.86 -6.43 -1.41
N GLY A 155 8.24 -6.41 -2.59
CA GLY A 155 8.91 -6.04 -3.84
C GLY A 155 9.52 -4.64 -3.78
N GLY A 156 8.80 -3.68 -3.17
CA GLY A 156 9.31 -2.33 -2.90
C GLY A 156 10.59 -2.34 -2.06
N ILE A 157 10.61 -3.08 -0.95
CA ILE A 157 11.82 -3.20 -0.11
C ILE A 157 12.96 -3.89 -0.87
N ALA A 158 12.68 -4.91 -1.67
CA ALA A 158 13.69 -5.54 -2.52
C ALA A 158 14.29 -4.52 -3.52
N PHE A 159 13.47 -3.65 -4.11
CA PHE A 159 13.96 -2.56 -4.96
C PHE A 159 14.77 -1.52 -4.17
N VAL A 160 14.36 -1.18 -2.95
CA VAL A 160 15.15 -0.28 -2.07
C VAL A 160 16.55 -0.85 -1.86
N ILE A 161 16.65 -2.14 -1.49
CA ILE A 161 17.94 -2.81 -1.28
C ILE A 161 18.76 -2.82 -2.57
N TRP A 162 18.15 -3.20 -3.69
CA TRP A 162 18.82 -3.25 -4.98
C TRP A 162 19.36 -1.87 -5.41
N PHE A 163 18.53 -0.83 -5.40
CA PHE A 163 18.95 0.50 -5.82
C PHE A 163 19.93 1.14 -4.84
N LEU A 164 19.84 0.84 -3.55
CA LEU A 164 20.86 1.23 -2.59
C LEU A 164 22.22 0.62 -2.96
N THR A 165 22.26 -0.69 -3.26
CA THR A 165 23.49 -1.36 -3.70
C THR A 165 24.02 -0.77 -5.01
N VAL A 166 23.18 -0.56 -6.02
CA VAL A 166 23.59 0.05 -7.29
C VAL A 166 24.13 1.47 -7.09
N SER A 167 23.47 2.28 -6.25
CA SER A 167 23.92 3.65 -5.95
C SER A 167 25.33 3.67 -5.34
N ILE A 168 25.60 2.74 -4.43
CA ILE A 168 26.89 2.64 -3.74
C ILE A 168 27.96 2.04 -4.65
N VAL A 169 27.71 0.86 -5.22
CA VAL A 169 28.73 0.05 -5.88
C VAL A 169 28.97 0.48 -7.33
N THR A 170 27.94 0.98 -8.00
CA THR A 170 28.02 1.36 -9.43
C THR A 170 28.27 2.85 -9.60
N PHE A 171 27.52 3.72 -8.91
CA PHE A 171 27.63 5.17 -9.10
C PHE A 171 28.59 5.84 -8.13
N GLY A 172 28.70 5.31 -6.91
CA GLY A 172 29.41 5.98 -5.83
C GLY A 172 28.78 7.35 -5.51
N LYS A 173 27.46 7.48 -5.68
CA LYS A 173 26.68 8.70 -5.43
C LYS A 173 25.29 8.36 -4.91
N LEU A 174 24.63 9.35 -4.30
CA LEU A 174 23.31 9.20 -3.71
C LEU A 174 22.31 10.16 -4.36
N CYS A 175 21.18 9.63 -4.83
CA CYS A 175 20.09 10.43 -5.36
C CYS A 175 19.10 10.79 -4.22
N PRO A 176 18.81 12.09 -3.99
CA PRO A 176 17.92 12.50 -2.92
C PRO A 176 16.47 12.04 -3.14
N PHE A 177 15.98 12.02 -4.38
CA PHE A 177 14.63 11.51 -4.68
C PHE A 177 14.52 10.00 -4.47
N CYS A 178 15.58 9.24 -4.77
CA CYS A 178 15.64 7.81 -4.44
C CYS A 178 15.57 7.60 -2.91
N MET A 179 16.32 8.39 -2.13
CA MET A 179 16.26 8.33 -0.67
C MET A 179 14.87 8.65 -0.12
N VAL A 180 14.15 9.60 -0.72
CA VAL A 180 12.75 9.90 -0.37
C VAL A 180 11.88 8.66 -0.63
N ILE A 181 12.00 8.03 -1.81
CA ILE A 181 11.29 6.79 -2.15
C ILE A 181 11.60 5.68 -1.12
N TRP A 182 12.87 5.49 -0.75
CA TRP A 182 13.27 4.51 0.27
C TRP A 182 12.60 4.81 1.60
N SER A 183 12.63 6.08 2.00
CA SER A 183 12.08 6.55 3.27
C SER A 183 10.58 6.33 3.37
N VAL A 184 9.81 6.51 2.29
CA VAL A 184 8.36 6.26 2.34
C VAL A 184 7.99 4.78 2.15
N THR A 185 8.85 3.99 1.49
CA THR A 185 8.59 2.57 1.24
C THR A 185 8.74 1.73 2.52
N ILE A 186 9.72 2.04 3.37
CA ILE A 186 9.98 1.36 4.65
C ILE A 186 8.76 1.35 5.60
N PRO A 187 8.15 2.49 5.96
CA PRO A 187 6.99 2.51 6.85
C PRO A 187 5.77 1.83 6.21
N VAL A 188 5.56 1.99 4.90
CA VAL A 188 4.49 1.28 4.17
C VAL A 188 4.66 -0.23 4.33
N ALA A 189 5.86 -0.76 4.11
CA ALA A 189 6.12 -2.20 4.23
C ALA A 189 5.92 -2.71 5.66
N ALA A 190 6.56 -2.07 6.65
CA ALA A 190 6.47 -2.48 8.05
C ALA A 190 5.02 -2.52 8.56
N HIS A 191 4.23 -1.48 8.24
CA HIS A 191 2.84 -1.40 8.68
C HIS A 191 1.93 -2.34 7.87
N SER A 192 2.16 -2.50 6.57
CA SER A 192 1.37 -3.42 5.73
C SER A 192 1.50 -4.87 6.19
N TRP A 193 2.73 -5.31 6.51
CA TRP A 193 2.96 -6.66 7.01
C TRP A 193 2.33 -6.88 8.38
N ALA A 194 2.46 -5.89 9.27
CA ALA A 194 1.84 -5.91 10.59
C ALA A 194 0.30 -6.01 10.53
N TRP A 195 -0.34 -5.19 9.70
CA TRP A 195 -1.79 -5.21 9.52
C TRP A 195 -2.30 -6.47 8.82
N THR A 196 -1.55 -6.97 7.83
CA THR A 196 -1.88 -8.24 7.16
C THR A 196 -1.78 -9.42 8.12
N ALA A 197 -0.77 -9.43 9.00
CA ALA A 197 -0.64 -10.42 10.06
C ALA A 197 -1.79 -10.33 11.09
N ALA A 198 -2.02 -9.14 11.65
CA ALA A 198 -3.05 -8.89 12.67
C ALA A 198 -4.48 -9.17 12.18
N GLY A 199 -4.75 -8.89 10.91
CA GLY A 199 -6.02 -9.22 10.24
C GLY A 199 -6.23 -10.72 10.01
N GLY A 200 -5.26 -11.58 10.30
CA GLY A 200 -5.36 -13.03 10.06
C GLY A 200 -5.24 -13.41 8.58
N HIS A 201 -4.78 -12.48 7.73
CA HIS A 201 -4.61 -12.71 6.30
C HIS A 201 -3.38 -13.60 6.00
N LEU A 202 -2.46 -13.77 6.94
CA LEU A 202 -1.31 -14.69 6.81
C LEU A 202 -1.55 -16.07 7.44
N GLY A 203 -2.65 -16.28 8.16
CA GLY A 203 -2.91 -17.55 8.87
C GLY A 203 -2.01 -17.79 10.09
N LEU A 204 -1.34 -16.75 10.59
CA LEU A 204 -0.52 -16.80 11.80
C LEU A 204 -1.38 -16.99 13.06
N ARG A 205 -0.78 -17.57 14.11
CA ARG A 205 -1.39 -17.63 15.46
C ARG A 205 -1.60 -16.21 16.00
N ASP A 206 -2.70 -15.97 16.71
CA ASP A 206 -3.07 -14.64 17.21
C ASP A 206 -1.94 -13.96 18.02
N ASN A 207 -1.21 -14.71 18.85
CA ASN A 207 -0.08 -14.18 19.64
C ASN A 207 1.05 -13.65 18.74
N LEU A 208 1.44 -14.42 17.72
CA LEU A 208 2.50 -14.02 16.78
C LEU A 208 2.08 -12.81 15.93
N ALA A 209 0.80 -12.76 15.54
CA ALA A 209 0.26 -11.63 14.79
C ALA A 209 0.27 -10.33 15.61
N LEU A 210 -0.04 -10.42 16.92
CA LEU A 210 0.04 -9.28 17.84
C LEU A 210 1.48 -8.86 18.13
N ASP A 211 2.40 -9.82 18.25
CA ASP A 211 3.82 -9.52 18.44
C ASP A 211 4.41 -8.79 17.23
N LEU A 212 4.06 -9.21 16.01
CA LEU A 212 4.41 -8.48 14.79
C LEU A 212 3.83 -7.05 14.78
N LEU A 213 2.57 -6.90 15.19
CA LEU A 213 1.92 -5.58 15.25
C LEU A 213 2.63 -4.64 16.24
N LYS A 214 3.02 -5.13 17.41
CA LYS A 214 3.78 -4.37 18.42
C LYS A 214 5.21 -4.07 17.94
N SER A 215 5.84 -5.03 17.28
CA SER A 215 7.20 -4.93 16.77
C SER A 215 7.33 -4.07 15.51
N ARG A 216 6.22 -3.68 14.86
CA ARG A 216 6.25 -2.93 13.58
C ARG A 216 7.17 -1.71 13.60
N TRP A 217 7.22 -0.98 14.71
CA TRP A 217 8.10 0.18 14.90
C TRP A 217 9.57 -0.21 14.98
N TRP A 218 9.89 -1.34 15.61
CA TRP A 218 11.24 -1.90 15.66
C TRP A 218 11.69 -2.42 14.30
N VAL A 219 10.81 -3.11 13.56
CA VAL A 219 11.10 -3.54 12.18
C VAL A 219 11.40 -2.32 11.29
N MET A 220 10.57 -1.29 11.39
CA MET A 220 10.77 -0.03 10.67
C MET A 220 12.10 0.63 11.06
N ALA A 221 12.39 0.77 12.35
CA ALA A 221 13.63 1.35 12.86
C ALA A 221 14.87 0.55 12.43
N ALA A 222 14.80 -0.78 12.44
CA ALA A 222 15.88 -1.65 11.99
C ALA A 222 16.16 -1.48 10.50
N MET A 223 15.13 -1.36 9.66
CA MET A 223 15.30 -1.09 8.22
C MET A 223 15.94 0.28 7.97
N TYR A 224 15.49 1.33 8.65
CA TYR A 224 16.14 2.64 8.56
C TYR A 224 17.59 2.61 9.03
N LEU A 225 17.86 1.96 10.16
CA LEU A 225 19.20 1.81 10.69
C LEU A 225 20.10 1.07 9.69
N ALA A 226 19.60 0.00 9.07
CA ALA A 226 20.35 -0.74 8.05
C ALA A 226 20.72 0.15 6.85
N VAL A 227 19.78 0.95 6.34
CA VAL A 227 20.05 1.89 5.24
C VAL A 227 21.07 2.95 5.65
N ILE A 228 20.88 3.58 6.81
CA ILE A 228 21.76 4.64 7.32
C ILE A 228 23.18 4.10 7.56
N LEU A 229 23.32 2.97 8.25
CA LEU A 229 24.61 2.33 8.49
C LEU A 229 25.30 1.97 7.17
N THR A 230 24.56 1.44 6.20
CA THR A 230 25.09 1.10 4.88
C THR A 230 25.64 2.34 4.17
N ILE A 231 24.91 3.46 4.20
CA ILE A 231 25.35 4.74 3.63
C ILE A 231 26.59 5.27 4.36
N ILE A 232 26.60 5.27 5.70
CA ILE A 232 27.73 5.76 6.50
C ILE A 232 28.98 4.92 6.27
N ILE A 233 28.86 3.59 6.21
CA ILE A 233 30.00 2.69 5.97
C ILE A 233 30.56 2.90 4.55
N ALA A 234 29.68 3.00 3.54
CA ALA A 234 30.09 3.18 2.16
C ALA A 234 30.74 4.54 1.89
N PHE A 235 30.16 5.63 2.42
CA PHE A 235 30.57 7.00 2.13
C PHE A 235 31.37 7.66 3.26
N GLY A 236 31.63 6.96 4.37
CA GLY A 236 32.25 7.52 5.58
C GLY A 236 33.61 8.17 5.33
N SER A 237 34.43 7.58 4.45
CA SER A 237 35.73 8.15 4.09
C SER A 237 35.64 9.42 3.23
N GLN A 238 34.55 9.60 2.48
CA GLN A 238 34.30 10.79 1.66
C GLN A 238 33.63 11.89 2.50
N LEU A 239 32.73 11.51 3.43
CA LEU A 239 32.14 12.40 4.42
C LEU A 239 33.23 12.98 5.35
N ALA A 240 34.16 12.15 5.84
CA ALA A 240 35.27 12.61 6.67
C ALA A 240 36.18 13.62 5.96
N ARG A 241 36.31 13.55 4.63
CA ARG A 241 37.08 14.50 3.81
C ARG A 241 36.35 15.79 3.47
N MET A 242 35.02 15.82 3.61
CA MET A 242 34.22 17.04 3.40
C MET A 242 34.04 17.86 4.67
N PHE A 243 34.07 17.21 5.84
CA PHE A 243 33.83 17.84 7.14
C PHE A 243 35.08 17.92 8.04
N GLY A 244 36.22 17.43 7.58
CA GLY A 244 37.53 17.53 8.25
C GLY A 244 38.56 18.11 7.32
#